data_AF-A0A2P4YIC4-F1
#
_entry.id   AF-A0A2P4YIC4-F1
#
_cell.length_a   1.000
_cell.length_b   1.000
_cell.length_c   1.000
_cell.angle_alpha   90.00
_cell.angle_beta   90.00
_cell.angle_gamma   90.00
#
_symmetry.space_group_name_H-M   'P 1'
#
loop_
_entity.id
_entity.type
_entity.pdbx_description
1 polymer ?
#
loop_
_entity_poly.entity_id
_entity_poly.type
_entity_poly.pdbx_seq_one_letter_code
_entity_poly.pdbx_strand_id
1 'polypeptide(L)'
;MNQHFKLPYRQVPRVAVPGYEERVPAVLVMLQQHFVAKQGYLTPHIFRESPSKAERDQAMRDINCGAFRGAKHDVRVLADLIKLWFRELPMPILHEIPAGEMERLATTENIGFEVLSLLGDLERIIVLWLADLLAYVAEYQSHNHMGVDQLAIVIAPNLVRLETENPMVAVALSKAAVDLFRGIIRARFQRRQELKAAGILDVNEVEGQDASVES
;
A
#
# COMPACT_ATOMS: atom_id res chain seq x y z
N MET A 1 -14.69 1.29 21.17
CA MET A 1 -14.38 2.32 20.16
C MET A 1 -13.76 1.60 18.98
N ASN A 2 -14.32 1.71 17.77
CA ASN A 2 -13.82 1.00 16.58
C ASN A 2 -12.71 1.79 15.89
N GLN A 3 -11.81 2.43 16.66
CA GLN A 3 -10.79 3.29 16.06
C GLN A 3 -9.78 2.42 15.30
N HIS A 4 -9.51 2.78 14.05
CA HIS A 4 -8.58 2.08 13.16
C HIS A 4 -7.46 2.98 12.62
N PHE A 5 -7.67 4.30 12.63
CA PHE A 5 -6.69 5.32 12.24
C PHE A 5 -6.07 5.97 13.48
N LYS A 6 -4.85 6.50 13.34
CA LYS A 6 -4.09 7.16 14.44
C LYS A 6 -3.78 6.24 15.63
N LEU A 7 -3.73 4.93 15.41
CA LEU A 7 -3.33 3.95 16.40
C LEU A 7 -1.99 3.32 16.00
N PRO A 8 -1.18 2.87 16.97
CA PRO A 8 -0.06 1.99 16.67
C PRO A 8 -0.56 0.77 15.92
N TYR A 9 0.10 0.39 14.82
CA TYR A 9 -0.32 -0.73 13.96
C TYR A 9 -0.42 -2.06 14.72
N ARG A 10 0.32 -2.21 15.84
CA ARG A 10 0.25 -3.36 16.76
C ARG A 10 -1.09 -3.48 17.51
N GLN A 11 -1.82 -2.38 17.67
CA GLN A 11 -3.10 -2.31 18.40
C GLN A 11 -4.32 -2.44 17.48
N VAL A 12 -4.14 -2.35 16.16
CA VAL A 12 -5.23 -2.48 15.20
C VAL A 12 -5.63 -3.95 15.06
N PRO A 13 -6.93 -4.30 14.94
CA PRO A 13 -7.36 -5.65 14.64
C PRO A 13 -6.72 -6.17 13.35
N ARG A 14 -6.31 -7.45 13.35
CA ARG A 14 -5.58 -8.09 12.24
C ARG A 14 -6.24 -9.41 11.84
N VAL A 15 -6.20 -9.73 10.55
CA VAL A 15 -6.79 -10.93 9.95
C VAL A 15 -5.72 -11.74 9.20
N ALA A 16 -5.90 -13.06 9.13
CA ALA A 16 -5.06 -13.91 8.31
C ALA A 16 -5.34 -13.63 6.83
N VAL A 17 -4.28 -13.54 6.03
CA VAL A 17 -4.36 -13.34 4.58
C VAL A 17 -3.53 -14.44 3.92
N PRO A 18 -4.09 -15.23 2.98
CA PRO A 18 -3.32 -16.25 2.26
C PRO A 18 -2.06 -15.68 1.63
N GLY A 19 -0.94 -16.40 1.76
CA GLY A 19 0.37 -15.96 1.25
C GLY A 19 1.18 -15.07 2.21
N TYR A 20 0.63 -14.73 3.39
CA TYR A 20 1.36 -14.03 4.45
C TYR A 20 1.49 -14.92 5.70
N GLU A 21 2.68 -14.92 6.29
CA GLU A 21 2.98 -15.69 7.51
C GLU A 21 2.40 -15.04 8.77
N GLU A 22 2.14 -13.73 8.73
CA GLU A 22 1.54 -12.96 9.80
C GLU A 22 0.20 -12.34 9.41
N ARG A 23 -0.57 -11.94 10.43
CA ARG A 23 -1.85 -11.27 10.23
C ARG A 23 -1.69 -9.81 9.80
N VAL A 24 -2.44 -9.40 8.79
CA VAL A 24 -2.45 -8.03 8.23
C VAL A 24 -3.56 -7.20 8.88
N PRO A 25 -3.38 -5.87 9.10
CA PRO A 25 -4.43 -4.99 9.61
C PRO A 25 -5.74 -5.11 8.83
N ALA A 26 -6.83 -5.43 9.54
CA ALA A 26 -8.13 -5.74 8.95
C ALA A 26 -8.70 -4.59 8.11
N VAL A 27 -8.44 -3.34 8.54
CA VAL A 27 -8.85 -2.13 7.81
C VAL A 27 -8.19 -2.04 6.44
N LEU A 28 -6.92 -2.42 6.33
CA LEU A 28 -6.19 -2.41 5.06
C LEU A 28 -6.74 -3.48 4.10
N VAL A 29 -6.98 -4.69 4.61
CA VAL A 29 -7.57 -5.79 3.84
C VAL A 29 -8.97 -5.43 3.34
N MET A 30 -9.81 -4.86 4.21
CA MET A 30 -11.15 -4.38 3.83
C MET A 30 -11.10 -3.30 2.74
N LEU A 31 -10.20 -2.31 2.88
CA LEU A 31 -10.03 -1.26 1.86
C LEU A 31 -9.55 -1.83 0.52
N GLN A 32 -8.61 -2.78 0.54
CA GLN A 32 -8.14 -3.48 -0.66
C GLN A 32 -9.26 -4.27 -1.34
N GLN A 33 -10.07 -5.01 -0.58
CA GLN A 33 -11.19 -5.78 -1.14
C GLN A 33 -12.17 -4.87 -1.89
N HIS A 34 -12.57 -3.74 -1.29
CA HIS A 34 -13.41 -2.77 -1.97
C HIS A 34 -12.74 -2.10 -3.17
N PHE A 35 -11.43 -1.85 -3.09
CA PHE A 35 -10.65 -1.27 -4.17
C PHE A 35 -10.59 -2.21 -5.38
N VAL A 36 -10.31 -3.49 -5.16
CA VAL A 36 -10.24 -4.53 -6.21
C VAL A 36 -11.63 -4.82 -6.79
N ALA A 37 -12.66 -4.95 -5.95
CA ALA A 37 -14.04 -5.17 -6.40
C ALA A 37 -14.56 -4.04 -7.31
N LYS A 38 -13.98 -2.83 -7.19
CA LYS A 38 -14.29 -1.67 -8.04
C LYS A 38 -13.33 -1.48 -9.21
N GLN A 39 -12.47 -2.46 -9.47
CA GLN A 39 -11.44 -2.39 -10.50
C GLN A 39 -10.57 -1.13 -10.39
N GLY A 40 -10.25 -0.71 -9.16
CA GLY A 40 -9.47 0.50 -8.91
C GLY A 40 -8.11 0.51 -9.60
N TYR A 41 -7.55 -0.68 -9.80
CA TYR A 41 -6.31 -0.88 -10.55
C TYR A 41 -6.41 -0.49 -12.04
N LEU A 42 -7.60 -0.28 -12.61
CA LEU A 42 -7.77 0.25 -13.97
C LEU A 42 -7.99 1.77 -14.01
N THR A 43 -8.20 2.41 -12.85
CA THR A 43 -8.55 3.84 -12.80
C THR A 43 -7.35 4.72 -13.16
N PRO A 44 -7.46 5.64 -14.14
CA PRO A 44 -6.38 6.56 -14.49
C PRO A 44 -5.87 7.35 -13.29
N HIS A 45 -4.54 7.41 -13.14
CA HIS A 45 -3.82 8.13 -12.11
C HIS A 45 -4.21 7.78 -10.66
N ILE A 46 -4.68 6.54 -10.44
CA ILE A 46 -5.02 6.05 -9.10
C ILE A 46 -3.85 6.18 -8.12
N PHE A 47 -4.13 6.46 -6.84
CA PHE A 47 -3.17 6.89 -5.80
C PHE A 47 -2.52 8.27 -5.99
N ARG A 48 -2.35 8.76 -7.22
CA ARG A 48 -1.81 10.10 -7.47
C ARG A 48 -2.87 11.19 -7.26
N GLU A 49 -4.04 11.02 -7.84
CA GLU A 49 -5.16 11.94 -7.66
C GLU A 49 -5.77 11.79 -6.27
N SER A 50 -5.97 12.92 -5.58
CA SER A 50 -6.62 12.95 -4.27
C SER A 50 -8.12 13.22 -4.44
N PRO A 51 -8.99 12.49 -3.72
CA PRO A 51 -10.43 12.80 -3.67
C PRO A 51 -10.66 14.10 -2.87
N SER A 52 -11.93 14.50 -2.74
CA SER A 52 -12.29 15.57 -1.81
C SER A 52 -11.84 15.23 -0.39
N LYS A 53 -11.18 16.19 0.27
CA LYS A 53 -10.77 16.07 1.68
C LYS A 53 -11.98 15.71 2.57
N ALA A 54 -13.12 16.35 2.33
CA ALA A 54 -14.33 16.14 3.11
C ALA A 54 -14.88 14.71 2.96
N GLU A 55 -14.88 14.18 1.73
CA GLU A 55 -15.34 12.81 1.44
C GLU A 55 -14.46 11.77 2.11
N ARG A 56 -13.13 11.92 2.00
CA ARG A 56 -12.19 11.03 2.68
C ARG A 56 -12.32 11.11 4.20
N ASP A 57 -12.40 12.33 4.76
CA ASP A 57 -12.51 12.50 6.21
C ASP A 57 -13.82 11.91 6.74
N GLN A 58 -14.91 11.99 5.97
CA GLN A 58 -16.16 11.31 6.31
C GLN A 58 -15.98 9.79 6.27
N ALA A 59 -15.40 9.25 5.20
CA ALA A 59 -15.16 7.82 5.07
C ALA A 59 -14.26 7.26 6.20
N MET A 60 -13.23 8.00 6.59
CA MET A 60 -12.38 7.65 7.74
C MET A 60 -13.17 7.63 9.06
N ARG A 61 -14.05 8.62 9.29
CA ARG A 61 -14.95 8.64 10.46
C ARG A 61 -15.89 7.44 10.45
N ASP A 62 -16.46 7.10 9.31
CA ASP A 62 -17.37 5.97 9.15
C ASP A 62 -16.66 4.64 9.47
N ILE A 63 -15.37 4.50 9.09
CA ILE A 63 -14.55 3.35 9.50
C ILE A 63 -14.39 3.32 11.02
N ASN A 64 -14.00 4.45 11.62
CA ASN A 64 -13.72 4.53 13.06
C ASN A 64 -14.96 4.32 13.96
N CYS A 65 -16.18 4.45 13.41
CA CYS A 65 -17.42 4.16 14.13
C CYS A 65 -18.11 2.86 13.69
N GLY A 66 -17.57 2.13 12.71
CA GLY A 66 -18.15 0.88 12.19
C GLY A 66 -19.36 1.08 11.27
N ALA A 67 -19.53 2.27 10.70
CA ALA A 67 -20.61 2.60 9.75
C ALA A 67 -20.16 2.59 8.27
N PHE A 68 -18.89 2.26 8.00
CA PHE A 68 -18.30 2.33 6.66
C PHE A 68 -19.01 1.42 5.66
N ARG A 69 -19.37 2.00 4.51
CA ARG A 69 -19.99 1.28 3.39
C ARG A 69 -19.12 1.44 2.15
N GLY A 70 -18.03 0.68 2.05
CA GLY A 70 -17.02 0.83 0.99
C GLY A 70 -17.59 0.81 -0.44
N ALA A 71 -18.68 0.08 -0.68
CA ALA A 71 -19.40 0.06 -1.96
C ALA A 71 -19.93 1.44 -2.41
N LYS A 72 -20.15 2.39 -1.49
CA LYS A 72 -20.69 3.73 -1.81
C LYS A 72 -19.63 4.80 -2.12
N HIS A 73 -18.35 4.53 -1.86
CA HIS A 73 -17.29 5.54 -2.00
C HIS A 73 -16.55 5.42 -3.34
N ASP A 74 -16.12 6.53 -3.93
CA ASP A 74 -15.25 6.49 -5.11
C ASP A 74 -13.95 5.71 -4.82
N VAL A 75 -13.40 5.04 -5.82
CA VAL A 75 -12.19 4.22 -5.64
C VAL A 75 -10.95 5.04 -5.26
N ARG A 76 -10.90 6.33 -5.64
CA ARG A 76 -9.88 7.28 -5.19
C ARG A 76 -9.98 7.56 -3.68
N VAL A 77 -11.18 7.50 -3.10
CA VAL A 77 -11.36 7.56 -1.64
C VAL A 77 -10.75 6.34 -0.97
N LEU A 78 -10.96 5.15 -1.52
CA LEU A 78 -10.37 3.91 -0.99
C LEU A 78 -8.83 3.95 -1.06
N ALA A 79 -8.29 4.37 -2.20
CA ALA A 79 -6.85 4.56 -2.40
C ALA A 79 -6.25 5.60 -1.45
N ASP A 80 -6.94 6.73 -1.23
CA ASP A 80 -6.45 7.76 -0.31
C ASP A 80 -6.56 7.35 1.16
N LEU A 81 -7.54 6.53 1.53
CA LEU A 81 -7.65 5.95 2.88
C LEU A 81 -6.52 4.97 3.18
N ILE A 82 -6.09 4.16 2.20
CA ILE A 82 -4.91 3.29 2.36
C ILE A 82 -3.67 4.15 2.65
N LYS A 83 -3.42 5.19 1.83
CA LYS A 83 -2.31 6.14 2.08
C LYS A 83 -2.42 6.82 3.45
N LEU A 84 -3.62 7.29 3.79
CA LEU A 84 -3.90 7.99 5.04
C LEU A 84 -3.62 7.09 6.24
N TRP A 85 -3.95 5.81 6.19
CA TRP A 85 -3.73 4.88 7.29
C TRP A 85 -2.24 4.82 7.68
N PHE A 86 -1.34 4.72 6.70
CA PHE A 86 0.10 4.75 6.93
C PHE A 86 0.57 6.13 7.43
N ARG A 87 0.09 7.20 6.79
CA ARG A 87 0.48 8.58 7.12
C ARG A 87 0.11 8.97 8.55
N GLU A 88 -0.99 8.44 9.07
CA GLU A 88 -1.50 8.75 10.40
C GLU A 88 -0.98 7.84 11.51
N LEU A 89 -0.08 6.89 11.21
CA LEU A 89 0.52 6.07 12.26
C LEU A 89 1.30 6.95 13.27
N PRO A 90 1.15 6.71 14.59
CA PRO A 90 1.91 7.42 15.62
C PRO A 90 3.43 7.28 15.50
N MET A 91 3.90 6.21 14.86
CA MET A 91 5.26 6.03 14.37
C MET A 91 5.18 5.61 12.89
N PRO A 92 5.80 6.31 11.92
CA PRO A 92 5.76 5.89 10.53
C PRO A 92 6.43 4.54 10.37
N ILE A 93 5.89 3.68 9.49
CA ILE A 93 6.33 2.29 9.44
C ILE A 93 7.80 2.13 9.03
N LEU A 94 8.34 3.06 8.23
CA LEU A 94 9.76 3.02 7.83
C LEU A 94 10.69 3.69 8.85
N HIS A 95 10.18 4.31 9.92
CA HIS A 95 11.02 4.80 11.03
C HIS A 95 11.50 3.67 11.94
N GLU A 96 10.98 2.47 11.77
CA GLU A 96 11.51 1.25 12.39
C GLU A 96 12.88 0.89 11.78
N ILE A 97 13.24 1.48 10.63
CA ILE A 97 14.57 1.42 10.03
C ILE A 97 15.37 2.65 10.50
N PRO A 98 16.56 2.49 11.09
CA PRO A 98 17.42 3.61 11.48
C PRO A 98 17.75 4.51 10.28
N ALA A 99 17.76 5.82 10.48
CA ALA A 99 18.00 6.80 9.39
C ALA A 99 19.32 6.56 8.63
N GLY A 100 20.41 6.22 9.34
CA GLY A 100 21.69 5.90 8.71
C GLY A 100 21.64 4.65 7.82
N GLU A 101 20.82 3.66 8.19
CA GLU A 101 20.60 2.48 7.34
C GLU A 101 19.73 2.82 6.13
N MET A 102 18.73 3.70 6.27
CA MET A 102 17.92 4.16 5.14
C MET A 102 18.77 4.86 4.07
N GLU A 103 19.71 5.71 4.49
CA GLU A 103 20.66 6.38 3.59
C GLU A 103 21.65 5.40 2.93
N ARG A 104 22.20 4.45 3.69
CA ARG A 104 23.09 3.39 3.16
C ARG A 104 22.36 2.53 2.12
N LEU A 105 21.12 2.14 2.43
CA LEU A 105 20.32 1.27 1.56
C LEU A 105 19.97 1.98 0.26
N ALA A 106 19.69 3.28 0.30
CA ALA A 106 19.40 4.08 -0.90
C ALA A 106 20.52 4.08 -1.95
N THR A 107 21.76 3.77 -1.56
CA THR A 107 22.91 3.69 -2.47
C THR A 107 23.32 2.26 -2.84
N THR A 108 22.58 1.25 -2.36
CA THR A 108 22.91 -0.18 -2.53
C THR A 108 22.13 -0.81 -3.69
N GLU A 109 22.79 -1.65 -4.51
CA GLU A 109 22.19 -2.28 -5.71
C GLU A 109 21.13 -3.35 -5.40
N ASN A 110 21.17 -3.99 -4.22
CA ASN A 110 20.25 -5.06 -3.81
C ASN A 110 19.32 -4.66 -2.65
N ILE A 111 18.76 -3.45 -2.76
CA ILE A 111 17.98 -2.78 -1.70
C ILE A 111 16.77 -3.59 -1.21
N GLY A 112 16.10 -4.37 -2.07
CA GLY A 112 14.82 -5.01 -1.73
C GLY A 112 14.90 -6.05 -0.61
N PHE A 113 15.97 -6.85 -0.57
CA PHE A 113 16.11 -7.96 0.38
C PHE A 113 16.68 -7.50 1.73
N GLU A 114 17.75 -6.69 1.71
CA GLU A 114 18.38 -6.19 2.94
C GLU A 114 17.42 -5.34 3.77
N VAL A 115 16.55 -4.57 3.12
CA VAL A 115 15.65 -3.63 3.79
C VAL A 115 14.55 -4.33 4.56
N LEU A 116 13.99 -5.37 3.96
CA LEU A 116 12.95 -6.16 4.62
C LEU A 116 13.52 -6.97 5.79
N SER A 117 14.84 -7.22 5.83
CA SER A 117 15.50 -7.85 6.97
C SER A 117 15.70 -6.92 8.18
N LEU A 118 15.59 -5.60 8.01
CA LEU A 118 15.70 -4.62 9.10
C LEU A 118 14.36 -4.35 9.80
N LEU A 119 13.26 -4.82 9.22
CA LEU A 119 11.92 -4.72 9.80
C LEU A 119 11.61 -5.96 10.63
N GLY A 120 10.92 -5.77 11.75
CA GLY A 120 10.27 -6.87 12.47
C GLY A 120 9.21 -7.56 11.61
N ASP A 121 8.78 -8.75 12.04
CA ASP A 121 7.91 -9.60 11.23
C ASP A 121 6.59 -8.91 10.86
N LEU A 122 6.01 -8.14 11.78
CA LEU A 122 4.75 -7.44 11.54
C LEU A 122 4.90 -6.27 10.56
N GLU A 123 5.92 -5.45 10.77
CA GLU A 123 6.21 -4.28 9.93
C GLU A 123 6.53 -4.75 8.51
N ARG A 124 7.36 -5.80 8.39
CA ARG A 124 7.70 -6.46 7.14
C ARG A 124 6.45 -6.91 6.40
N ILE A 125 5.52 -7.60 7.06
CA ILE A 125 4.32 -8.14 6.42
C ILE A 125 3.35 -7.04 5.99
N ILE A 126 3.22 -5.95 6.76
CA ILE A 126 2.40 -4.80 6.37
C ILE A 126 3.01 -4.10 5.14
N VAL A 127 4.33 -3.92 5.10
CA VAL A 127 5.03 -3.31 3.96
C VAL A 127 4.95 -4.20 2.72
N LEU A 128 5.13 -5.51 2.88
CA LEU A 128 4.99 -6.48 1.79
C LEU A 128 3.57 -6.51 1.24
N TRP A 129 2.55 -6.49 2.11
CA TRP A 129 1.16 -6.41 1.70
C TRP A 129 0.88 -5.17 0.84
N LEU A 130 1.40 -4.01 1.26
CA LEU A 130 1.25 -2.78 0.49
C LEU A 130 1.98 -2.89 -0.85
N ALA A 131 3.20 -3.41 -0.86
CA ALA A 131 3.99 -3.58 -2.07
C ALA A 131 3.33 -4.54 -3.06
N ASP A 132 2.67 -5.61 -2.58
CA ASP A 132 1.92 -6.54 -3.43
C ASP A 132 0.70 -5.90 -4.08
N LEU A 133 -0.06 -5.09 -3.33
CA LEU A 133 -1.16 -4.31 -3.89
C LEU A 133 -0.65 -3.36 -5.00
N LEU A 134 0.45 -2.65 -4.76
CA LEU A 134 1.01 -1.71 -5.72
C LEU A 134 1.63 -2.40 -6.94
N ALA A 135 2.26 -3.56 -6.74
CA ALA A 135 2.75 -4.39 -7.82
C ALA A 135 1.60 -4.86 -8.71
N TYR A 136 0.46 -5.27 -8.11
CA TYR A 136 -0.74 -5.59 -8.88
C TYR A 136 -1.26 -4.40 -9.68
N VAL A 137 -1.32 -3.20 -9.08
CA VAL A 137 -1.73 -1.97 -9.80
C VAL A 137 -0.77 -1.65 -10.96
N ALA A 138 0.54 -1.82 -10.76
CA ALA A 138 1.55 -1.56 -11.78
C ALA A 138 1.43 -2.49 -13.01
N GLU A 139 0.83 -3.67 -12.88
CA GLU A 139 0.57 -4.56 -14.02
C GLU A 139 -0.38 -3.94 -15.06
N TYR A 140 -1.21 -3.00 -14.62
CA TYR A 140 -2.19 -2.29 -15.45
C TYR A 140 -1.74 -0.87 -15.81
N GLN A 141 -0.43 -0.59 -15.77
CA GLN A 141 0.14 0.72 -16.11
C GLN A 141 -0.32 1.24 -17.47
N SER A 142 -0.57 0.37 -18.45
CA SER A 142 -1.09 0.75 -19.77
C SER A 142 -2.47 1.43 -19.71
N HIS A 143 -3.25 1.18 -18.65
CA HIS A 143 -4.59 1.75 -18.45
C HIS A 143 -4.57 2.86 -17.40
N ASN A 144 -3.93 2.60 -16.26
CA ASN A 144 -3.98 3.52 -15.11
C ASN A 144 -2.85 4.58 -15.11
N HIS A 145 -1.82 4.42 -15.95
CA HIS A 145 -0.64 5.30 -16.03
C HIS A 145 0.22 5.36 -14.75
N MET A 146 0.12 4.35 -13.88
CA MET A 146 0.80 4.25 -12.60
C MET A 146 1.70 3.02 -12.56
N GLY A 147 2.95 3.19 -13.00
CA GLY A 147 3.99 2.18 -12.89
C GLY A 147 4.66 2.12 -11.52
N VAL A 148 5.60 1.19 -11.37
CA VAL A 148 6.41 1.02 -10.15
C VAL A 148 7.02 2.34 -9.69
N ASP A 149 7.59 3.12 -10.60
CA ASP A 149 8.22 4.40 -10.28
C ASP A 149 7.21 5.46 -9.82
N GLN A 150 6.07 5.58 -10.50
CA GLN A 150 5.04 6.56 -10.14
C GLN A 150 4.40 6.20 -8.79
N LEU A 151 4.12 4.92 -8.55
CA LEU A 151 3.56 4.44 -7.30
C LEU A 151 4.53 4.65 -6.13
N ALA A 152 5.82 4.35 -6.30
CA ALA A 152 6.81 4.60 -5.26
C ALA A 152 6.85 6.07 -4.84
N ILE A 153 6.87 6.99 -5.81
CA ILE A 153 6.92 8.45 -5.58
C ILE A 153 5.71 8.94 -4.78
N VAL A 154 4.50 8.46 -5.09
CA VAL A 154 3.28 8.94 -4.43
C VAL A 154 2.97 8.26 -3.10
N ILE A 155 3.49 7.04 -2.89
CA ILE A 155 3.22 6.26 -1.67
C ILE A 155 4.28 6.50 -0.60
N ALA A 156 5.58 6.51 -0.94
CA ALA A 156 6.66 6.61 0.04
C ALA A 156 6.55 7.79 1.03
N PRO A 157 6.07 8.99 0.65
CA PRO A 157 5.86 10.10 1.60
C PRO A 157 4.84 9.80 2.71
N ASN A 158 4.02 8.76 2.57
CA ASN A 158 3.07 8.33 3.60
C ASN A 158 3.68 7.30 4.57
N LEU A 159 4.91 6.85 4.33
CA LEU A 159 5.58 5.81 5.10
C LEU A 159 6.68 6.36 6.03
N VAL A 160 7.04 7.63 5.87
CA VAL A 160 8.05 8.36 6.65
C VAL A 160 7.53 9.72 7.10
N ARG A 161 8.15 10.31 8.12
CA ARG A 161 8.00 11.71 8.53
C ARG A 161 9.37 12.37 8.59
N LEU A 162 9.53 13.47 7.86
CA LEU A 162 10.79 14.22 7.85
C LEU A 162 10.83 15.15 9.06
N GLU A 163 11.44 14.71 10.14
CA GLU A 163 11.61 15.45 11.40
C GLU A 163 13.01 16.09 11.45
N THR A 164 13.30 16.98 10.51
CA THR A 164 14.58 17.70 10.42
C THR A 164 14.38 19.13 9.91
N GLU A 165 15.09 20.08 10.49
CA GLU A 165 15.12 21.47 10.04
C GLU A 165 16.10 21.69 8.87
N ASN A 166 16.98 20.71 8.60
CA ASN A 166 17.96 20.81 7.52
C ASN A 166 17.33 20.37 6.17
N PRO A 167 17.15 21.28 5.20
CA PRO A 167 16.51 20.95 3.92
C PRO A 167 17.26 19.90 3.10
N MET A 168 18.59 19.84 3.21
CA MET A 168 19.40 18.85 2.50
C MET A 168 19.18 17.45 3.05
N VAL A 169 19.09 17.32 4.37
CA VAL A 169 18.79 16.05 5.04
C VAL A 169 17.35 15.63 4.72
N ALA A 170 16.39 16.56 4.73
CA ALA A 170 15.01 16.27 4.35
C ALA A 170 14.90 15.71 2.91
N VAL A 171 15.60 16.32 1.95
CA VAL A 171 15.65 15.86 0.57
C VAL A 171 16.31 14.48 0.46
N ALA A 172 17.43 14.27 1.14
CA ALA A 172 18.14 12.99 1.14
C ALA A 172 17.28 11.85 1.70
N LEU A 173 16.66 12.06 2.86
CA LEU A 173 15.76 11.07 3.49
C LEU A 173 14.50 10.80 2.65
N SER A 174 13.91 11.84 2.07
CA SER A 174 12.77 11.69 1.17
C SER A 174 13.12 10.83 -0.06
N LYS A 175 14.27 11.13 -0.69
CA LYS A 175 14.79 10.35 -1.81
C LYS A 175 15.08 8.91 -1.38
N ALA A 176 15.74 8.72 -0.25
CA ALA A 176 16.06 7.41 0.29
C ALA A 176 14.79 6.58 0.51
N ALA A 177 13.75 7.14 1.11
CA ALA A 177 12.47 6.46 1.31
C ALA A 177 11.77 6.06 -0.02
N VAL A 178 11.85 6.92 -1.05
CA VAL A 178 11.30 6.61 -2.38
C VAL A 178 12.11 5.50 -3.04
N ASP A 179 13.44 5.59 -3.04
CA ASP A 179 14.35 4.61 -3.65
C ASP A 179 14.20 3.23 -2.98
N LEU A 180 14.13 3.24 -1.66
CA LEU A 180 13.83 2.11 -0.80
C LEU A 180 12.55 1.39 -1.22
N PHE A 181 11.44 2.12 -1.18
CA PHE A 181 10.12 1.54 -1.42
C PHE A 181 9.95 1.13 -2.88
N ARG A 182 10.54 1.86 -3.83
CA ARG A 182 10.61 1.47 -5.25
C ARG A 182 11.26 0.11 -5.42
N GLY A 183 12.38 -0.15 -4.74
CA GLY A 183 13.07 -1.44 -4.79
C GLY A 183 12.17 -2.59 -4.33
N ILE A 184 11.42 -2.38 -3.24
CA ILE A 184 10.47 -3.37 -2.71
C ILE A 184 9.35 -3.65 -3.74
N ILE A 185 8.69 -2.60 -4.26
CA ILE A 185 7.62 -2.78 -5.27
C ILE A 185 8.17 -3.48 -6.51
N ARG A 186 9.36 -3.10 -6.99
CA ARG A 186 9.99 -3.71 -8.17
C ARG A 186 10.24 -5.20 -7.98
N ALA A 187 10.77 -5.60 -6.82
CA ALA A 187 10.99 -7.01 -6.50
C ALA A 187 9.67 -7.81 -6.49
N ARG A 188 8.61 -7.25 -5.89
CA ARG A 188 7.28 -7.90 -5.89
C ARG A 188 6.67 -7.95 -7.29
N PHE A 189 6.82 -6.90 -8.09
CA PHE A 189 6.36 -6.86 -9.47
C PHE A 189 7.06 -7.92 -10.34
N GLN A 190 8.38 -8.01 -10.28
CA GLN A 190 9.16 -9.04 -10.98
C GLN A 190 8.73 -10.44 -10.57
N ARG A 191 8.58 -10.68 -9.27
CA ARG A 191 8.11 -11.98 -8.75
C ARG A 191 6.74 -12.36 -9.29
N ARG A 192 5.81 -11.41 -9.39
CA ARG A 192 4.49 -11.66 -9.98
C ARG A 192 4.59 -12.03 -11.47
N GLN A 193 5.45 -11.36 -12.23
CA GLN A 193 5.65 -11.69 -13.65
C GLN A 193 6.27 -13.10 -13.83
N GLU A 194 7.22 -13.47 -12.99
CA GLU A 194 7.78 -14.84 -12.97
C GLU A 194 6.71 -15.89 -12.68
N LEU A 195 5.86 -15.66 -11.68
CA LEU A 195 4.79 -16.58 -11.31
C LEU A 195 3.73 -16.70 -12.41
N LYS A 196 3.41 -15.60 -13.12
CA LYS A 196 2.54 -15.63 -14.31
C LYS A 196 3.20 -16.41 -15.45
N ALA A 197 4.48 -16.16 -15.72
CA ALA A 197 5.22 -16.89 -16.75
C ALA A 197 5.33 -18.39 -16.44
N ALA A 198 5.37 -18.76 -15.16
CA ALA A 198 5.33 -20.14 -14.69
C ALA A 198 3.92 -20.76 -14.64
N GLY A 199 2.86 -20.00 -14.96
CA GLY A 199 1.46 -20.48 -14.90
C GLY A 199 0.92 -20.73 -13.49
N ILE A 200 1.57 -20.17 -12.46
CA ILE A 200 1.20 -20.33 -11.05
C ILE A 200 0.18 -19.27 -10.61
N LEU A 201 0.22 -18.08 -11.23
CA LEU A 201 -0.80 -17.05 -11.07
C LEU A 201 -1.74 -17.11 -12.26
N ASP A 202 -3.01 -17.41 -12.02
CA ASP A 202 -4.02 -17.49 -13.06
C ASP A 202 -4.24 -16.09 -13.67
N VAL A 203 -4.26 -16.03 -15.01
CA VAL A 203 -4.36 -14.76 -15.76
C VAL A 203 -5.81 -14.22 -15.76
N ASN A 204 -6.77 -15.01 -15.22
CA ASN A 204 -8.21 -14.81 -15.41
C ASN A 204 -9.04 -14.83 -14.10
N GLU A 205 -8.63 -14.13 -13.03
CA GLU A 205 -9.50 -13.93 -11.86
C GLU A 205 -10.39 -12.66 -11.94
N VAL A 206 -10.97 -12.29 -13.11
CA VAL A 206 -12.11 -11.33 -13.13
C VAL A 206 -13.05 -11.46 -14.35
N GLU A 207 -13.26 -12.65 -14.89
CA GLU A 207 -14.39 -12.86 -15.81
C GLU A 207 -15.23 -14.06 -15.36
N GLY A 208 -16.51 -13.80 -15.04
CA GLY A 208 -17.54 -14.83 -15.06
C GLY A 208 -18.15 -15.26 -13.72
N GLN A 209 -18.76 -14.33 -12.97
CA GLN A 209 -19.92 -14.67 -12.13
C GLN A 209 -20.98 -13.55 -12.24
N ASP A 210 -21.63 -13.48 -13.39
CA ASP A 210 -23.06 -13.13 -13.47
C ASP A 210 -23.59 -13.49 -14.86
N ALA A 211 -23.92 -14.76 -15.02
CA ALA A 211 -24.75 -15.25 -16.12
C ALA A 211 -25.45 -16.53 -15.67
N SER A 212 -26.44 -16.42 -14.77
CA SER A 212 -27.64 -17.27 -14.73
C SER A 212 -28.49 -16.97 -13.48
N VAL A 213 -29.39 -16.00 -13.59
CA VAL A 213 -30.68 -16.05 -12.89
C VAL A 213 -31.76 -15.99 -13.96
N GLU A 214 -32.00 -17.14 -14.59
CA GLU A 214 -33.26 -17.47 -15.25
C GLU A 214 -33.71 -18.83 -14.71
N SER A 215 -34.59 -18.82 -13.70
CA SER A 215 -35.84 -19.59 -13.63
C SER A 215 -36.58 -19.27 -12.33
#